data_AF-A0A9P5JVL5-F1
#
_entry.id   AF-A0A9P5JVL5-F1
#
_cell.length_a   1.000
_cell.length_b   1.000
_cell.length_c   1.000
_cell.angle_alpha   90.00
_cell.angle_beta   90.00
_cell.angle_gamma   90.00
#
_symmetry.space_group_name_H-M   'P 1'
#
loop_
_entity.id
_entity.type
_entity.pdbx_description
1 polymer ?
#
loop_
_entity_poly.entity_id
_entity_poly.type
_entity_poly.pdbx_seq_one_letter_code
_entity_poly.pdbx_strand_id
1 'polypeptide(L)'
;MAESSLRATYDTTYDNKDGSLNGVACSNGPNGLAVRFPTFGDIPSFPFIGGAFDVVWNSPNCGACWNLTNIATGVSISLTAVDSAGAGFNIAQEAFEKLNNGQIGQGVLDVVANKISLSFCGM
;
A
#
# COMPACT_ATOMS: atom_id res chain seq x y z
N MET A 1 -17.27 -18.85 2.63
CA MET A 1 -15.86 -19.12 2.25
C MET A 1 -15.03 -18.12 3.02
N ALA A 2 -14.02 -18.55 3.78
CA ALA A 2 -13.23 -17.63 4.59
C ALA A 2 -12.36 -16.76 3.66
N GLU A 3 -12.71 -15.49 3.50
CA GLU A 3 -11.78 -14.49 2.99
C GLU A 3 -10.55 -14.51 3.91
N SER A 4 -9.37 -14.74 3.32
CA SER A 4 -8.13 -14.81 4.08
C SER A 4 -7.83 -13.41 4.63
N SER A 5 -8.04 -13.21 5.93
CA SER A 5 -7.71 -11.93 6.57
C SER A 5 -6.20 -11.75 6.56
N LEU A 6 -5.75 -10.60 6.11
CA LEU A 6 -4.36 -10.17 6.10
C LEU A 6 -4.18 -9.09 7.16
N ARG A 7 -3.00 -9.02 7.75
CA ARG A 7 -2.68 -7.97 8.73
C ARG A 7 -2.21 -6.72 7.98
N ALA A 8 -2.84 -5.60 8.23
CA ALA A 8 -2.35 -4.29 7.82
C ALA A 8 -1.74 -3.59 9.03
N THR A 9 -0.52 -3.08 8.85
CA THR A 9 0.22 -2.23 9.78
C THR A 9 0.53 -0.90 9.11
N TYR A 10 1.07 0.06 9.85
CA TYR A 10 1.42 1.37 9.30
C TYR A 10 2.88 1.72 9.52
N ASP A 11 3.41 2.55 8.62
CA ASP A 11 4.76 3.11 8.70
C ASP A 11 4.75 4.54 8.17
N THR A 12 5.15 5.47 9.05
CA THR A 12 5.18 6.91 8.79
C THR A 12 6.15 7.31 7.67
N THR A 13 7.04 6.41 7.27
CA THR A 13 7.96 6.63 6.13
C THR A 13 7.18 6.84 4.83
N TYR A 14 6.04 6.15 4.67
CA TYR A 14 5.21 6.26 3.47
C TYR A 14 4.37 7.54 3.43
N ASP A 15 4.17 8.22 4.56
CA ASP A 15 3.51 9.55 4.63
C ASP A 15 4.44 10.68 4.19
N ASN A 16 5.74 10.42 4.05
CA ASN A 16 6.67 11.43 3.57
C ASN A 16 6.59 11.55 2.04
N LYS A 17 5.87 12.56 1.53
CA LYS A 17 5.76 12.84 0.10
C LYS A 17 7.10 12.95 -0.62
N ASP A 18 8.15 13.44 0.05
CA ASP A 18 9.49 13.62 -0.50
C ASP A 18 10.35 12.35 -0.36
N GLY A 19 9.78 11.27 0.20
CA GLY A 19 10.41 9.96 0.30
C GLY A 19 10.70 9.38 -1.09
N SER A 20 11.92 8.88 -1.29
CA SER A 20 12.34 8.40 -2.60
C SER A 20 11.88 6.97 -2.84
N LEU A 21 11.28 6.73 -4.02
CA LEU A 21 10.97 5.38 -4.48
C LEU A 21 12.23 4.52 -4.74
N ASN A 22 13.43 5.12 -4.81
CA ASN A 22 14.67 4.34 -4.93
C ASN A 22 15.01 3.53 -3.67
N GLY A 23 14.41 3.86 -2.52
CA GLY A 23 14.64 3.16 -1.26
C GLY A 23 13.78 1.91 -1.04
N VAL A 24 12.83 1.61 -1.93
CA VAL A 24 11.86 0.51 -1.78
C VAL A 24 12.04 -0.58 -2.85
N ALA A 25 11.35 -1.72 -2.67
CA ALA A 25 11.40 -2.86 -3.58
C ALA A 25 10.98 -2.51 -5.03
N CYS A 26 10.03 -1.58 -5.20
CA CYS A 26 9.58 -1.09 -6.51
C CYS A 26 10.34 0.15 -6.99
N SER A 27 11.62 0.19 -6.69
CA SER A 27 12.55 1.22 -7.14
C SER A 27 12.78 1.13 -8.65
N ASN A 28 13.78 0.37 -9.06
CA ASN A 28 14.27 0.30 -10.43
C ASN A 28 14.00 -1.08 -11.07
N GLY A 29 14.50 -1.24 -12.29
CA GLY A 29 14.26 -2.43 -13.11
C GLY A 29 13.07 -2.27 -14.05
N PRO A 30 12.78 -3.28 -14.88
CA PRO A 30 11.69 -3.26 -15.85
C PRO A 30 10.30 -3.01 -15.25
N ASN A 31 10.08 -3.37 -13.97
CA ASN A 31 8.82 -3.12 -13.26
C ASN A 31 8.93 -1.99 -12.22
N GLY A 32 10.05 -1.26 -12.20
CA GLY A 32 10.32 -0.20 -11.24
C GLY A 32 9.43 1.02 -11.46
N LEU A 33 8.96 1.63 -10.37
CA LEU A 33 8.16 2.84 -10.40
C LEU A 33 9.03 4.11 -10.36
N ALA A 34 10.27 4.03 -9.85
CA ALA A 34 11.12 5.20 -9.60
C ALA A 34 11.43 6.04 -10.85
N VAL A 35 11.37 5.44 -12.04
CA VAL A 35 11.59 6.16 -13.32
C VAL A 35 10.38 7.02 -13.70
N ARG A 36 9.16 6.57 -13.37
CA ARG A 36 7.91 7.29 -13.65
C ARG A 36 7.49 8.21 -12.51
N PHE A 37 7.77 7.77 -11.28
CA PHE A 37 7.41 8.43 -10.03
C PHE A 37 8.67 8.47 -9.17
N PRO A 38 9.45 9.57 -9.16
CA PRO A 38 10.72 9.61 -8.42
C PRO A 38 10.52 9.64 -6.89
N THR A 39 9.39 10.20 -6.42
CA THR A 39 9.03 10.28 -5.00
C THR A 39 7.69 9.61 -4.70
N PHE A 40 7.43 9.31 -3.42
CA PHE A 40 6.15 8.79 -2.95
C PHE A 40 4.99 9.73 -3.29
N GLY A 41 5.19 11.04 -3.21
CA GLY A 41 4.18 12.05 -3.55
C GLY A 41 3.86 12.15 -5.04
N ASP A 42 4.71 11.63 -5.94
CA ASP A 42 4.40 11.59 -7.37
C ASP A 42 3.35 10.51 -7.71
N ILE A 43 3.12 9.57 -6.80
CA ILE A 43 2.15 8.50 -7.00
C ILE A 43 0.73 9.09 -6.90
N PRO A 44 -0.14 8.88 -7.90
CA PRO A 44 -1.47 9.51 -7.95
C PRO A 44 -2.41 9.11 -6.80
N SER A 45 -2.14 7.98 -6.15
CA SER A 45 -2.88 7.49 -4.99
C SER A 45 -2.30 7.94 -3.66
N PHE A 46 -1.20 8.70 -3.63
CA PHE A 46 -0.63 9.22 -2.38
C PHE A 46 -1.69 9.99 -1.56
N PRO A 47 -1.78 9.82 -0.24
CA PRO A 47 -0.91 9.01 0.64
C PRO A 47 -1.29 7.52 0.75
N PHE A 48 -2.21 6.99 -0.07
CA PHE A 48 -2.61 5.58 -0.06
C PHE A 48 -1.60 4.65 -0.76
N ILE A 49 -0.39 4.60 -0.20
CA ILE A 49 0.72 3.77 -0.68
C ILE A 49 1.27 2.91 0.45
N GLY A 50 1.97 1.83 0.11
CA GLY A 50 2.64 1.00 1.10
C GLY A 50 3.28 -0.27 0.56
N GLY A 51 3.81 -1.06 1.48
CA GLY A 51 4.30 -2.40 1.24
C GLY A 51 3.17 -3.44 1.18
N ALA A 52 3.33 -4.44 0.31
CA ALA A 52 2.42 -5.57 0.18
C ALA A 52 3.18 -6.91 0.23
N PHE A 53 2.53 -7.96 0.73
CA PHE A 53 3.12 -9.30 0.87
C PHE A 53 3.53 -9.94 -0.47
N ASP A 54 2.86 -9.57 -1.56
CA ASP A 54 3.08 -10.13 -2.90
C ASP A 54 4.05 -9.29 -3.76
N VAL A 55 4.73 -8.32 -3.14
CA VAL A 55 5.75 -7.49 -3.77
C VAL A 55 7.13 -7.94 -3.30
N VAL A 56 8.00 -8.17 -4.27
CA VAL A 56 9.44 -8.41 -4.10
C VAL A 56 10.19 -7.45 -5.02
N TRP A 57 11.51 -7.32 -4.83
CA TRP A 57 12.33 -6.44 -5.68
C TRP A 57 12.14 -6.75 -7.17
N ASN A 58 11.81 -5.72 -7.97
CA ASN A 58 11.51 -5.82 -9.40
C ASN A 58 10.37 -6.81 -9.76
N SER A 59 9.43 -7.06 -8.84
CA SER A 59 8.25 -7.90 -9.06
C SER A 59 7.31 -7.31 -10.11
N PRO A 60 6.63 -8.13 -10.93
CA PRO A 60 5.53 -7.67 -11.78
C PRO A 60 4.34 -7.09 -10.99
N ASN A 61 4.29 -7.32 -9.67
CA ASN A 61 3.30 -6.73 -8.78
C ASN A 61 3.67 -5.32 -8.29
N CYS A 62 4.82 -4.78 -8.70
CA CYS A 62 5.18 -3.41 -8.39
C CYS A 62 4.19 -2.42 -9.01
N GLY A 63 3.61 -1.56 -8.17
CA GLY A 63 2.52 -0.67 -8.57
C GLY A 63 1.16 -1.33 -8.63
N ALA A 64 1.00 -2.57 -8.15
CA ALA A 64 -0.32 -3.19 -8.08
C ALA A 64 -1.28 -2.38 -7.19
N CYS A 65 -2.52 -2.22 -7.64
CA CYS A 65 -3.58 -1.56 -6.89
C CYS A 65 -4.39 -2.60 -6.11
N TRP A 66 -4.60 -2.35 -4.82
CA TRP A 66 -5.29 -3.24 -3.89
C TRP A 66 -6.42 -2.51 -3.20
N ASN A 67 -7.63 -3.08 -3.24
CA ASN A 67 -8.70 -2.66 -2.36
C ASN A 67 -8.54 -3.37 -1.02
N LEU A 68 -8.15 -2.63 0.02
CA LEU A 68 -8.12 -3.10 1.40
C LEU A 68 -9.44 -2.76 2.06
N THR A 69 -10.09 -3.73 2.70
CA THR A 69 -11.32 -3.53 3.47
C THR A 69 -11.08 -3.97 4.91
N ASN A 70 -11.23 -3.07 5.87
CA ASN A 70 -11.15 -3.39 7.29
C ASN A 70 -12.37 -4.22 7.70
N ILE A 71 -12.12 -5.40 8.28
CA ILE A 71 -13.17 -6.36 8.66
C ILE A 71 -14.00 -5.83 9.84
N ALA A 72 -13.39 -5.07 10.74
CA ALA A 72 -14.05 -4.55 11.93
C ALA A 72 -14.95 -3.35 11.63
N THR A 73 -14.51 -2.45 10.74
CA THR A 73 -15.23 -1.21 10.42
C THR A 73 -16.03 -1.26 9.12
N GLY A 74 -15.70 -2.19 8.21
CA GLY A 74 -16.24 -2.25 6.85
C GLY A 74 -15.71 -1.17 5.90
N VAL A 75 -14.78 -0.33 6.35
CA VAL A 75 -14.19 0.75 5.53
C VAL A 75 -13.21 0.16 4.54
N SER A 76 -13.26 0.62 3.29
CA SER A 76 -12.32 0.23 2.24
C SER A 76 -11.51 1.39 1.68
N ILE A 77 -10.28 1.11 1.27
CA ILE A 77 -9.38 2.04 0.59
C ILE A 77 -8.71 1.37 -0.62
N SER A 78 -8.33 2.18 -1.62
CA SER A 78 -7.47 1.74 -2.72
C SER A 78 -6.02 2.08 -2.39
N LEU A 79 -5.17 1.06 -2.29
CA LEU A 79 -3.76 1.18 -1.95
C LEU A 79 -2.88 0.80 -3.15
N THR A 80 -1.85 1.60 -3.43
CA THR A 80 -0.78 1.20 -4.35
C THR A 80 0.35 0.50 -3.61
N ALA A 81 0.72 -0.70 -4.06
CA ALA A 81 1.86 -1.44 -3.55
C ALA A 81 3.17 -0.93 -4.17
N VAL A 82 4.04 -0.36 -3.33
CA VAL A 82 5.33 0.24 -3.73
C VAL A 82 6.53 -0.44 -3.08
N ASP A 83 6.29 -1.23 -2.03
CA ASP A 83 7.35 -1.95 -1.33
C ASP A 83 6.93 -3.38 -0.98
N SER A 84 7.89 -4.17 -0.52
CA SER A 84 7.61 -5.48 0.07
C SER A 84 7.15 -5.32 1.52
N ALA A 85 6.14 -6.09 1.92
CA ALA A 85 5.79 -6.28 3.33
C ALA A 85 6.03 -7.75 3.72
N GLY A 86 6.61 -8.00 4.90
CA GLY A 86 6.87 -9.37 5.34
C GLY A 86 5.60 -10.21 5.52
N ALA A 87 4.53 -9.59 6.02
CA ALA A 87 3.22 -10.23 6.17
C ALA A 87 2.10 -9.21 5.97
N GLY A 88 1.14 -9.55 5.10
CA GLY A 88 0.00 -8.70 4.78
C GLY A 88 0.40 -7.38 4.12
N PHE A 89 0.20 -6.26 4.82
CA PHE A 89 0.44 -4.92 4.29
C PHE A 89 1.08 -4.00 5.33
N ASN A 90 1.92 -3.08 4.86
CA ASN A 90 2.49 -2.00 5.66
C ASN A 90 2.26 -0.67 4.94
N ILE A 91 1.33 0.15 5.40
CA ILE A 91 0.80 1.29 4.64
C ILE A 91 1.13 2.62 5.30
N ALA A 92 0.94 3.73 4.58
CA ALA A 92 1.04 5.06 5.20
C ALA A 92 0.09 5.18 6.41
N GLN A 93 0.50 5.94 7.41
CA GLN A 93 -0.28 6.22 8.60
C GLN A 93 -1.64 6.83 8.23
N GLU A 94 -1.68 7.80 7.31
CA GLU A 94 -2.95 8.40 6.86
C GLU A 94 -3.89 7.37 6.21
N ALA A 95 -3.34 6.42 5.44
CA ALA A 95 -4.12 5.34 4.83
C ALA A 95 -4.68 4.38 5.88
N PHE A 96 -3.88 4.05 6.89
CA PHE A 96 -4.28 3.23 8.02
C PHE A 96 -5.37 3.89 8.86
N GLU A 97 -5.18 5.16 9.22
CA GLU A 97 -6.17 5.94 9.95
C GLU A 97 -7.48 5.95 9.17
N LYS A 98 -7.44 6.16 7.85
CA LYS A 98 -8.65 6.13 7.02
C LYS A 98 -9.38 4.79 7.12
N LEU A 99 -8.67 3.66 7.04
CA LEU A 99 -9.23 2.31 7.19
C LEU A 99 -9.83 2.06 8.58
N ASN A 100 -9.29 2.71 9.61
CA ASN A 100 -9.72 2.57 10.99
C ASN A 100 -10.49 3.81 11.47
N ASN A 101 -11.26 4.41 10.57
CA ASN A 101 -12.21 5.48 10.87
C ASN A 101 -11.58 6.72 11.54
N GLY A 102 -10.36 7.07 11.14
CA GLY A 102 -9.56 8.19 11.64
C GLY A 102 -8.75 7.88 12.90
N GLN A 103 -8.52 6.61 13.24
CA GLN A 103 -7.82 6.22 14.48
C GLN A 103 -6.65 5.27 14.22
N ILE A 104 -5.58 5.33 15.01
CA ILE A 104 -4.46 4.37 14.93
C ILE A 104 -4.75 3.07 15.72
N GLY A 105 -5.58 3.13 16.75
CA GLY A 105 -5.94 1.95 17.56
C GLY A 105 -4.71 1.19 18.07
N GLN A 106 -4.69 -0.13 17.87
CA GLN A 106 -3.57 -1.00 18.26
C GLN A 106 -2.38 -0.98 17.27
N GLY A 107 -2.48 -0.20 16.19
CA GLY A 107 -1.47 -0.16 15.13
C GLY A 107 -1.43 -1.38 14.21
N VAL A 108 -2.44 -2.23 14.31
CA VAL A 108 -2.66 -3.37 13.43
C VAL A 108 -4.15 -3.55 13.18
N LEU A 109 -4.50 -3.89 11.94
CA LEU A 109 -5.88 -4.16 11.51
C LEU A 109 -5.93 -5.49 10.76
N ASP A 110 -7.04 -6.19 10.91
CA ASP A 110 -7.38 -7.31 10.04
C ASP A 110 -8.17 -6.80 8.85
N VAL A 111 -7.60 -6.96 7.66
CA VAL A 111 -8.16 -6.48 6.40
C VAL A 111 -8.36 -7.62 5.41
N VAL A 112 -9.36 -7.50 4.56
CA VAL A 112 -9.45 -8.28 3.32
C VAL A 112 -8.81 -7.47 2.21
N ALA A 113 -7.91 -8.08 1.46
CA ALA A 113 -7.28 -7.44 0.31
C ALA A 113 -7.73 -8.09 -1.00
N ASN A 114 -8.17 -7.24 -1.94
CA ASN A 114 -8.54 -7.66 -3.29
C ASN A 114 -7.75 -6.87 -4.31
N LYS A 115 -7.06 -7.55 -5.23
CA LYS A 115 -6.35 -6.88 -6.33
C LYS A 115 -7.37 -6.26 -7.29
N ILE A 116 -7.22 -4.98 -7.58
CA ILE A 116 -8.12 -4.22 -8.47
C ILE A 116 -7.34 -3.63 -9.66
N SER A 117 -8.06 -3.05 -10.62
CA SER A 117 -7.43 -2.37 -11.76
C SER A 117 -6.60 -1.17 -11.31
N LEU A 118 -5.46 -0.94 -11.96
CA LEU A 118 -4.57 0.20 -11.73
C LEU A 118 -5.28 1.55 -11.87
N SER A 119 -6.34 1.60 -12.68
CA SER A 119 -7.18 2.79 -12.89
C SER A 119 -7.79 3.32 -11.59
N PHE A 120 -8.05 2.46 -10.60
CA PHE A 120 -8.56 2.88 -9.29
C PHE A 120 -7.51 3.58 -8.42
N CYS A 121 -6.23 3.35 -8.71
CA CYS A 121 -5.10 4.02 -8.08
C CYS A 121 -4.54 5.16 -8.95
N GLY A 122 -5.14 5.45 -10.10
CA GLY A 122 -4.75 6.53 -11.02
C GLY A 122 -3.58 6.21 -11.94
N MET A 123 -3.24 4.93 -12.15
CA MET A 123 -2.11 4.47 -12.97
C MET A 123 -2.51 3.81 -14.30
#